data_AF-A0A849YVB2-F1
#
_entry.id   AF-A0A849YVB2-F1
#
_cell.length_a   1.000
_cell.length_b   1.000
_cell.length_c   1.000
_cell.angle_alpha   90.00
_cell.angle_beta   90.00
_cell.angle_gamma   90.00
#
_symmetry.space_group_name_H-M   'P 1'
#
loop_
_entity.id
_entity.type
_entity.pdbx_description
1 polymer ?
#
loop_
_entity_poly.entity_id
_entity_poly.type
_entity_poly.pdbx_seq_one_letter_code
_entity_poly.pdbx_strand_id
1 'polypeptide(L)'
;MLPGARWMLIASLAVMTPFGAGCAGTAGPAKVAGEDNAPPPARIDDGAFAKSLYDVISDGSRSDDRRAKLLGVVRTQLLHARERFERGADERGLRSVLGGVYLLRRGEESPSVFDAETARALDGALRRLAARGDEGRSRVLYGWRSRSAGKQELVEIQRHLQALDKWAASRTGKPIERAGDIQRAAMGRAMLDPDGIDEAVRTTGDWIDLGIAANVSYRQTGKRPGPEEATEIARSLGTGGVTVVALMLRYGDMTQVLEKIDNSSARRVVDPDLYAQLQTVATRDDAESWRSLFAALDEQTHGRLGGEIGVDTELMEAAYFSVAMEAYRRDPSHVA
;
A
#
# COMPACT_ATOMS: atom_id res chain seq x y z
N MET A 1 19.78 -37.73 -71.86
CA MET A 1 21.22 -37.39 -71.95
C MET A 1 21.62 -36.67 -70.67
N LEU A 2 22.35 -37.37 -69.79
CA LEU A 2 23.15 -36.80 -68.69
C LEU A 2 24.44 -36.21 -69.30
N PRO A 3 25.09 -35.18 -68.71
CA PRO A 3 25.83 -35.29 -67.44
C PRO A 3 25.68 -34.02 -66.55
N GLY A 4 26.14 -33.93 -65.31
CA GLY A 4 27.05 -34.76 -64.54
C GLY A 4 27.15 -34.20 -63.11
N ALA A 5 27.69 -35.04 -62.24
CA ALA A 5 27.71 -34.93 -60.79
C ALA A 5 28.42 -33.70 -60.21
N ARG A 6 28.01 -33.31 -58.99
CA ARG A 6 28.96 -33.14 -57.87
C ARG A 6 28.26 -33.08 -56.51
N TRP A 7 28.75 -33.93 -55.62
CA TRP A 7 28.49 -33.96 -54.19
C TRP A 7 29.04 -32.70 -53.51
N MET A 8 28.31 -32.17 -52.52
CA MET A 8 28.90 -31.60 -51.30
C MET A 8 27.88 -31.58 -50.17
N LEU A 9 28.20 -32.35 -49.12
CA LEU A 9 27.65 -32.27 -47.77
C LEU A 9 27.95 -30.88 -47.19
N ILE A 10 26.92 -30.17 -46.70
CA ILE A 10 27.10 -29.12 -45.68
C ILE A 10 25.99 -29.24 -44.63
N ALA A 11 26.45 -29.67 -43.45
CA ALA A 11 26.06 -29.31 -42.09
C ALA A 11 24.70 -28.63 -41.82
N SER A 12 23.91 -29.34 -41.02
CA SER A 12 23.11 -28.89 -39.88
C SER A 12 23.27 -27.43 -39.45
N LEU A 13 22.16 -26.69 -39.44
CA LEU A 13 21.88 -25.70 -38.40
C LEU A 13 20.38 -25.73 -38.07
N ALA A 14 20.02 -26.52 -37.06
CA ALA A 14 18.71 -26.46 -36.46
C ALA A 14 18.61 -25.15 -35.67
N VAL A 15 17.83 -24.20 -36.18
CA VAL A 15 17.47 -22.99 -35.44
C VAL A 15 16.44 -23.39 -34.39
N MET A 16 16.94 -23.70 -33.18
CA MET A 16 16.13 -23.76 -31.98
C MET A 16 15.65 -22.34 -31.66
N THR A 17 14.38 -22.06 -31.93
CA THR A 17 13.65 -20.92 -31.36
C THR A 17 13.58 -21.08 -29.84
N PRO A 18 14.14 -20.17 -29.03
CA PRO A 18 13.86 -20.15 -27.61
C PRO A 18 12.44 -19.60 -27.43
N PHE A 19 11.52 -20.48 -27.06
CA PHE A 19 10.29 -20.06 -26.38
C PHE A 19 10.71 -19.33 -25.10
N GLY A 20 10.58 -18.00 -25.11
CA GLY A 20 10.63 -17.19 -23.92
C GLY A 20 9.47 -17.58 -23.01
N ALA A 21 9.72 -18.52 -22.10
CA ALA A 21 8.89 -18.73 -20.94
C ALA A 21 8.98 -17.45 -20.11
N GLY A 22 7.97 -16.59 -20.28
CA GLY A 22 7.72 -15.47 -19.38
C GLY A 22 7.65 -16.03 -17.96
N CYS A 23 8.46 -15.46 -17.07
CA CYS A 23 8.56 -15.84 -15.68
C CYS A 23 7.17 -15.79 -15.03
N ALA A 24 6.54 -16.95 -14.89
CA ALA A 24 5.51 -17.16 -13.89
C ALA A 24 6.25 -17.10 -12.54
N GLY A 25 6.21 -15.93 -11.90
CA GLY A 25 6.57 -15.81 -10.49
C GLY A 25 5.56 -16.61 -9.70
N THR A 26 5.85 -17.89 -9.48
CA THR A 26 5.21 -18.68 -8.44
C THR A 26 5.52 -17.97 -7.12
N ALA A 27 4.49 -17.43 -6.50
CA ALA A 27 4.57 -17.00 -5.11
C ALA A 27 5.06 -18.22 -4.31
N GLY A 28 6.32 -18.19 -3.93
CA GLY A 28 6.92 -19.23 -3.11
C GLY A 28 6.17 -19.34 -1.79
N PRO A 29 6.28 -20.49 -1.09
CA PRO A 29 5.73 -20.62 0.25
C PRO A 29 6.22 -19.46 1.11
N ALA A 30 5.30 -18.86 1.89
CA ALA A 30 5.61 -17.79 2.81
C ALA A 30 6.89 -18.15 3.58
N LYS A 31 7.93 -17.31 3.48
CA LYS A 31 9.13 -17.43 4.30
C LYS A 31 8.66 -17.62 5.74
N VAL A 32 9.08 -18.72 6.37
CA VAL A 32 8.90 -18.92 7.81
C VAL A 32 9.47 -17.67 8.46
N ALA A 33 8.62 -16.98 9.22
CA ALA A 33 8.98 -15.73 9.87
C ALA A 33 10.32 -15.91 10.59
N GLY A 34 11.28 -15.04 10.31
CA GLY A 34 12.42 -14.89 11.21
C GLY A 34 11.89 -14.63 12.62
N GLU A 35 12.66 -15.03 13.63
CA GLU A 35 12.34 -14.78 15.04
C GLU A 35 11.79 -13.36 15.21
N ASP A 36 10.52 -13.26 15.62
CA ASP A 36 9.87 -11.98 15.85
C ASP A 36 10.52 -11.34 17.08
N ASN A 37 11.48 -10.46 16.86
CA ASN A 37 12.15 -9.70 17.92
C ASN A 37 11.26 -8.58 18.50
N ALA A 38 9.95 -8.56 18.20
CA ALA A 38 9.04 -7.61 18.79
C ALA A 38 8.84 -7.86 20.30
N PRO A 39 8.80 -6.80 21.12
CA PRO A 39 8.37 -6.95 22.51
C PRO A 39 6.89 -7.37 22.55
N PRO A 40 6.46 -8.10 23.59
CA PRO A 40 5.06 -8.45 23.75
C PRO A 40 4.19 -7.18 23.90
N PRO A 41 2.93 -7.20 23.43
CA PRO A 41 2.02 -6.08 23.59
C PRO A 41 1.83 -5.74 25.07
N ALA A 42 2.00 -4.48 25.43
CA ALA A 42 1.72 -4.02 26.79
C ALA A 42 0.24 -4.21 27.12
N ARG A 43 -0.06 -4.61 28.36
CA ARG A 43 -1.45 -4.64 28.84
C ARG A 43 -1.94 -3.20 29.03
N ILE A 44 -3.06 -2.87 28.37
CA ILE A 44 -3.72 -1.58 28.49
C ILE A 44 -5.18 -1.84 28.84
N ASP A 45 -5.57 -1.39 30.03
CA ASP A 45 -6.98 -1.42 30.43
C ASP A 45 -7.72 -0.21 29.82
N ASP A 46 -9.04 -0.31 29.63
CA ASP A 46 -9.84 0.71 28.94
C ASP A 46 -9.67 2.13 29.50
N GLY A 47 -9.58 2.26 30.84
CA GLY A 47 -9.38 3.55 31.50
C GLY A 47 -8.02 4.19 31.21
N ALA A 48 -7.02 3.41 30.81
CA ALA A 48 -5.68 3.88 30.45
C ALA A 48 -5.53 4.14 28.95
N PHE A 49 -6.45 3.64 28.12
CA PHE A 49 -6.33 3.63 26.66
C PHE A 49 -6.03 5.01 26.06
N ALA A 50 -6.81 6.03 26.41
CA ALA A 50 -6.64 7.38 25.86
C ALA A 50 -5.26 7.98 26.19
N LYS A 51 -4.79 7.79 27.42
CA LYS A 51 -3.46 8.24 27.84
C LYS A 51 -2.37 7.46 27.11
N SER A 52 -2.49 6.15 27.00
CA SER A 52 -1.50 5.33 26.29
C SER A 52 -1.42 5.66 24.80
N LEU A 53 -2.55 5.92 24.15
CA LEU A 53 -2.60 6.38 22.76
C LEU A 53 -1.89 7.75 22.62
N TYR A 54 -2.19 8.68 23.52
CA TYR A 54 -1.53 9.99 23.53
C TYR A 54 -0.01 9.85 23.72
N ASP A 55 0.44 9.02 24.66
CA ASP A 55 1.87 8.74 24.88
C ASP A 55 2.52 8.19 23.60
N VAL A 56 1.88 7.26 22.90
CA VAL A 56 2.39 6.67 21.65
C VAL A 56 2.44 7.69 20.50
N ILE A 57 1.47 8.59 20.43
CA ILE A 57 1.43 9.65 19.40
C ILE A 57 2.51 10.70 19.69
N SER A 58 2.60 11.15 20.93
CA SER A 58 3.54 12.19 21.36
C SER A 58 5.01 11.73 21.40
N ASP A 59 5.27 10.45 21.66
CA ASP A 59 6.62 9.86 21.61
C ASP A 59 6.92 9.24 20.24
N GLY A 60 7.79 9.91 19.48
CA GLY A 60 8.29 9.46 18.18
C GLY A 60 9.42 8.43 18.25
N SER A 61 9.96 8.12 19.44
CA SER A 61 11.11 7.23 19.61
C SER A 61 10.85 5.82 19.05
N ARG A 62 11.92 5.10 18.69
CA ARG A 62 11.87 3.68 18.30
C ARG A 62 12.33 2.76 19.44
N SER A 63 11.99 3.12 20.68
CA SER A 63 12.32 2.30 21.86
C SER A 63 11.41 1.09 21.98
N ASP A 64 11.91 0.02 22.60
CA ASP A 64 11.12 -1.20 22.85
C ASP A 64 9.93 -0.93 23.77
N ASP A 65 10.08 -0.05 24.77
CA ASP A 65 8.98 0.35 25.66
C ASP A 65 7.85 1.05 24.89
N ARG A 66 8.20 1.97 23.99
CA ARG A 66 7.24 2.65 23.12
C ARG A 66 6.59 1.67 22.16
N ARG A 67 7.34 0.73 21.59
CA ARG A 67 6.82 -0.32 20.71
C ARG A 67 5.87 -1.26 21.45
N ALA A 68 6.20 -1.72 22.65
CA ALA A 68 5.30 -2.54 23.48
C ALA A 68 3.99 -1.82 23.78
N LYS A 69 4.06 -0.52 24.13
CA LYS A 69 2.88 0.32 24.36
C LYS A 69 2.04 0.49 23.09
N LEU A 70 2.67 0.77 21.94
CA LEU A 70 1.99 0.83 20.64
C LEU A 70 1.25 -0.48 20.33
N LEU A 71 1.91 -1.62 20.44
CA LEU A 71 1.30 -2.93 20.19
C LEU A 71 0.11 -3.17 21.12
N GLY A 72 0.23 -2.76 22.39
CA GLY A 72 -0.88 -2.77 23.35
C GLY A 72 -2.07 -1.89 22.92
N VAL A 73 -1.81 -0.69 22.41
CA VAL A 73 -2.83 0.24 21.90
C VAL A 73 -3.54 -0.36 20.69
N VAL A 74 -2.78 -0.88 19.72
CA VAL A 74 -3.36 -1.53 18.53
C VAL A 74 -4.21 -2.73 18.92
N ARG A 75 -3.70 -3.60 19.81
CA ARG A 75 -4.45 -4.75 20.31
C ARG A 75 -5.76 -4.34 20.98
N THR A 76 -5.73 -3.35 21.87
CA THR A 76 -6.91 -2.83 22.56
C THR A 76 -7.92 -2.23 21.58
N GLN A 77 -7.44 -1.50 20.57
CA GLN A 77 -8.27 -0.94 19.52
C GLN A 77 -8.97 -2.02 18.68
N LEU A 78 -8.30 -3.15 18.41
CA LEU A 78 -8.92 -4.31 17.76
C LEU A 78 -10.00 -4.95 18.65
N LEU A 79 -9.78 -5.04 19.95
CA LEU A 79 -10.79 -5.53 20.90
C LEU A 79 -12.03 -4.62 20.92
N HIS A 80 -11.86 -3.30 20.92
CA HIS A 80 -12.98 -2.37 20.78
C HIS A 80 -13.66 -2.47 19.41
N ALA A 81 -12.90 -2.73 18.34
CA ALA A 81 -13.45 -2.94 17.01
C ALA A 81 -14.35 -4.18 16.96
N ARG A 82 -13.95 -5.27 17.62
CA ARG A 82 -14.77 -6.48 17.79
C ARG A 82 -16.12 -6.13 18.41
N GLU A 83 -16.14 -5.41 19.54
CA GLU A 83 -17.39 -5.02 20.20
C GLU A 83 -18.27 -4.15 19.31
N ARG A 84 -17.67 -3.26 18.51
CA ARG A 84 -18.40 -2.43 17.54
C ARG A 84 -19.08 -3.29 16.47
N PHE A 85 -18.39 -4.30 15.93
CA PHE A 85 -19.00 -5.25 14.98
C PHE A 85 -20.11 -6.07 15.63
N GLU A 86 -19.94 -6.55 16.86
CA GLU A 86 -20.97 -7.29 17.60
C GLU A 86 -22.24 -6.47 17.83
N ARG A 87 -22.10 -5.15 17.98
CA ARG A 87 -23.21 -4.19 18.10
C ARG A 87 -23.76 -3.71 16.74
N GLY A 88 -23.31 -4.28 15.62
CA GLY A 88 -23.73 -3.87 14.27
C GLY A 88 -23.22 -2.50 13.82
N ALA A 89 -22.25 -1.92 14.53
CA ALA A 89 -21.66 -0.62 14.20
C ALA A 89 -20.51 -0.78 13.19
N ASP A 90 -20.81 -1.33 12.03
CA ASP A 90 -19.82 -1.90 11.12
C ASP A 90 -18.78 -0.90 10.57
N GLU A 91 -19.22 0.27 10.12
CA GLU A 91 -18.31 1.31 9.63
C GLU A 91 -17.36 1.80 10.73
N ARG A 92 -17.87 1.93 11.96
CA ARG A 92 -17.04 2.29 13.12
C ARG A 92 -16.09 1.16 13.49
N GLY A 93 -16.52 -0.10 13.39
CA GLY A 93 -15.68 -1.27 13.56
C GLY A 93 -14.52 -1.29 12.57
N LEU A 94 -14.80 -1.10 11.28
CA LEU A 94 -13.78 -1.08 10.23
C LEU A 94 -12.77 0.05 10.45
N ARG A 95 -13.24 1.29 10.68
CA ARG A 95 -12.37 2.43 10.99
C ARG A 95 -11.50 2.19 12.22
N SER A 96 -11.99 1.44 13.20
CA SER A 96 -11.21 1.11 14.39
C SER A 96 -10.07 0.15 14.06
N VAL A 97 -10.33 -0.89 13.26
CA VAL A 97 -9.28 -1.81 12.80
C VAL A 97 -8.22 -1.08 11.99
N LEU A 98 -8.64 -0.32 10.97
CA LEU A 98 -7.72 0.36 10.06
C LEU A 98 -6.94 1.46 10.78
N GLY A 99 -7.61 2.28 11.60
CA GLY A 99 -6.95 3.31 12.41
C GLY A 99 -5.91 2.74 13.38
N GLY A 100 -6.18 1.57 14.00
CA GLY A 100 -5.18 0.88 14.83
C GLY A 100 -3.95 0.45 14.01
N VAL A 101 -4.16 -0.15 12.85
CA VAL A 101 -3.06 -0.57 11.96
C VAL A 101 -2.27 0.61 11.41
N TYR A 102 -2.91 1.74 11.12
CA TYR A 102 -2.24 2.93 10.60
C TYR A 102 -1.35 3.64 11.63
N LEU A 103 -1.45 3.30 12.92
CA LEU A 103 -0.47 3.74 13.92
C LEU A 103 0.88 3.04 13.78
N LEU A 104 0.93 1.86 13.15
CA LEU A 104 2.16 1.09 12.98
C LEU A 104 3.03 1.71 11.88
N ARG A 105 4.26 2.09 12.24
CA ARG A 105 5.31 2.44 11.27
C ARG A 105 6.04 1.18 10.79
N ARG A 106 6.81 1.32 9.71
CA ARG A 106 7.57 0.22 9.13
C ARG A 106 8.53 -0.39 10.16
N GLY A 107 8.42 -1.69 10.39
CA GLY A 107 9.22 -2.45 11.35
C GLY A 107 8.66 -2.44 12.77
N GLU A 108 7.53 -1.77 13.02
CA GLU A 108 6.84 -1.80 14.32
C GLU A 108 5.76 -2.90 14.37
N GLU A 109 5.53 -3.63 13.28
CA GLU A 109 4.53 -4.69 13.19
C GLU A 109 4.90 -5.88 14.08
N SER A 110 3.90 -6.60 14.60
CA SER A 110 4.13 -7.89 15.26
C SER A 110 2.93 -8.83 15.09
N PRO A 111 3.16 -10.10 14.70
CA PRO A 111 2.18 -11.17 14.79
C PRO A 111 1.45 -11.29 16.13
N SER A 112 2.09 -10.90 17.24
CA SER A 112 1.53 -11.03 18.60
C SER A 112 0.23 -10.25 18.83
N VAL A 113 -0.04 -9.23 18.01
CA VAL A 113 -1.29 -8.43 18.07
C VAL A 113 -2.46 -9.16 17.39
N PHE A 114 -2.16 -10.07 16.46
CA PHE A 114 -3.14 -10.79 15.65
C PHE A 114 -3.35 -12.21 16.22
N ASP A 115 -3.92 -12.27 17.41
CA ASP A 115 -4.16 -13.49 18.18
C ASP A 115 -5.62 -13.98 18.04
N ALA A 116 -6.00 -14.96 18.87
CA ALA A 116 -7.36 -15.50 18.89
C ALA A 116 -8.40 -14.50 19.46
N GLU A 117 -8.00 -13.57 20.33
CA GLU A 117 -8.91 -12.59 20.93
C GLU A 117 -9.27 -11.47 19.95
N THR A 118 -8.32 -11.10 19.07
CA THR A 118 -8.51 -10.06 18.03
C THR A 118 -9.05 -10.62 16.71
N ALA A 119 -9.09 -11.95 16.54
CA ALA A 119 -9.56 -12.63 15.32
C ALA A 119 -10.93 -12.14 14.82
N ARG A 120 -11.90 -11.93 15.72
CA ARG A 120 -13.25 -11.46 15.35
C ARG A 120 -13.29 -10.05 14.80
N ALA A 121 -12.36 -9.18 15.19
CA ALA A 121 -12.21 -7.86 14.61
C ALA A 121 -11.72 -7.95 13.16
N LEU A 122 -10.76 -8.86 12.90
CA LEU A 122 -10.27 -9.14 11.55
C LEU A 122 -11.36 -9.73 10.66
N ASP A 123 -12.15 -10.68 11.17
CA ASP A 123 -13.30 -11.25 10.44
C ASP A 123 -14.35 -10.17 10.09
N GLY A 124 -14.60 -9.22 11.00
CA GLY A 124 -15.47 -8.08 10.77
C GLY A 124 -14.96 -7.17 9.65
N ALA A 125 -13.67 -6.80 9.70
CA ALA A 125 -13.03 -5.96 8.70
C ALA A 125 -12.95 -6.66 7.32
N LEU A 126 -12.58 -7.94 7.28
CA LEU A 126 -12.54 -8.77 6.07
C LEU A 126 -13.86 -8.75 5.32
N ARG A 127 -14.99 -8.94 6.01
CA ARG A 127 -16.32 -8.91 5.38
C ARG A 127 -16.61 -7.58 4.69
N ARG A 128 -16.17 -6.46 5.28
CA ARG A 128 -16.41 -5.12 4.72
C ARG A 128 -15.50 -4.81 3.55
N LEU A 129 -14.21 -5.13 3.68
CA LEU A 129 -13.24 -4.92 2.61
C LEU A 129 -13.53 -5.81 1.39
N ALA A 130 -13.88 -7.08 1.62
CA ALA A 130 -14.29 -7.99 0.55
C ALA A 130 -15.56 -7.49 -0.17
N ALA A 131 -16.55 -6.97 0.56
CA ALA A 131 -17.76 -6.41 -0.04
C ALA A 131 -17.49 -5.16 -0.90
N ARG A 132 -16.42 -4.41 -0.60
CA ARG A 132 -15.97 -3.24 -1.38
C ARG A 132 -15.05 -3.60 -2.54
N GLY A 133 -14.67 -4.88 -2.69
CA GLY A 133 -13.68 -5.29 -3.68
C GLY A 133 -12.25 -4.84 -3.35
N ASP A 134 -11.95 -4.56 -2.07
CA ASP A 134 -10.59 -4.19 -1.66
C ASP A 134 -9.72 -5.44 -1.51
N GLU A 135 -9.27 -5.94 -2.66
CA GLU A 135 -8.46 -7.15 -2.79
C GLU A 135 -7.15 -7.06 -2.00
N GLY A 136 -6.51 -5.91 -2.05
CA GLY A 136 -5.20 -5.66 -1.45
C GLY A 136 -5.25 -5.77 0.07
N ARG A 137 -6.12 -4.97 0.71
CA ARG A 137 -6.28 -5.01 2.17
C ARG A 137 -6.84 -6.34 2.63
N SER A 138 -7.78 -6.93 1.88
CA SER A 138 -8.36 -8.25 2.21
C SER A 138 -7.30 -9.35 2.23
N ARG A 139 -6.38 -9.38 1.26
CA ARG A 139 -5.28 -10.36 1.22
C ARG A 139 -4.41 -10.27 2.47
N VAL A 140 -4.07 -9.07 2.92
CA VAL A 140 -3.28 -8.86 4.15
C VAL A 140 -4.02 -9.39 5.38
N LEU A 141 -5.30 -9.06 5.52
CA LEU A 141 -6.09 -9.52 6.67
C LEU A 141 -6.27 -11.03 6.69
N TYR A 142 -6.46 -11.68 5.54
CA TYR A 142 -6.46 -13.15 5.45
C TYR A 142 -5.11 -13.74 5.88
N GLY A 143 -4.01 -13.11 5.47
CA GLY A 143 -2.66 -13.48 5.90
C GLY A 143 -2.49 -13.42 7.43
N TRP A 144 -2.92 -12.33 8.07
CA TRP A 144 -2.88 -12.22 9.53
C TRP A 144 -3.82 -13.23 10.21
N ARG A 145 -5.05 -13.37 9.70
CA ARG A 145 -6.03 -14.31 10.25
C ARG A 145 -5.56 -15.75 10.20
N SER A 146 -4.76 -16.12 9.20
CA SER A 146 -4.19 -17.48 9.08
C SER A 146 -3.27 -17.85 10.26
N ARG A 147 -2.67 -16.87 10.95
CA ARG A 147 -1.70 -17.10 12.03
C ARG A 147 -2.38 -17.62 13.30
N SER A 148 -3.63 -17.24 13.55
CA SER A 148 -4.44 -17.65 14.70
C SER A 148 -5.57 -18.60 14.33
N ALA A 149 -5.65 -19.02 13.06
CA ALA A 149 -6.74 -19.85 12.56
C ALA A 149 -6.63 -21.33 12.97
N GLY A 150 -7.77 -21.92 13.31
CA GLY A 150 -7.89 -23.37 13.46
C GLY A 150 -7.77 -24.10 12.11
N LYS A 151 -7.61 -25.44 12.13
CA LYS A 151 -7.41 -26.25 10.91
C LYS A 151 -8.51 -26.04 9.85
N GLN A 152 -9.77 -25.98 10.26
CA GLN A 152 -10.89 -25.79 9.32
C GLN A 152 -10.90 -24.36 8.74
N GLU A 153 -10.70 -23.36 9.59
CA GLU A 153 -10.61 -21.95 9.17
C GLU A 153 -9.46 -21.71 8.19
N LEU A 154 -8.31 -22.38 8.41
CA LEU A 154 -7.16 -22.32 7.49
C LEU A 154 -7.53 -22.78 6.08
N VAL A 155 -8.33 -23.84 5.94
CA VAL A 155 -8.78 -24.32 4.63
C VAL A 155 -9.66 -23.28 3.93
N GLU A 156 -10.54 -22.62 4.67
CA GLU A 156 -11.39 -21.55 4.14
C GLU A 156 -10.58 -20.32 3.73
N ILE A 157 -9.64 -19.87 4.59
CA ILE A 157 -8.74 -18.75 4.29
C ILE A 157 -7.92 -19.03 3.03
N GLN A 158 -7.35 -20.23 2.90
CA GLN A 158 -6.61 -20.62 1.69
C GLN A 158 -7.48 -20.60 0.44
N ARG A 159 -8.74 -21.06 0.54
CA ARG A 159 -9.71 -21.00 -0.57
C ARG A 159 -9.99 -19.55 -0.98
N HIS A 160 -10.15 -18.64 -0.02
CA HIS A 160 -10.36 -17.21 -0.33
C HIS A 160 -9.14 -16.57 -0.97
N LEU A 161 -7.93 -16.85 -0.48
CA LEU A 161 -6.68 -16.36 -1.08
C LEU A 161 -6.53 -16.86 -2.53
N GLN A 162 -6.82 -18.13 -2.79
CA GLN A 162 -6.83 -18.67 -4.16
C GLN A 162 -7.89 -18.03 -5.05
N ALA A 163 -9.05 -17.67 -4.49
CA ALA A 163 -10.08 -16.94 -5.23
C ALA A 163 -9.62 -15.53 -5.61
N LEU A 164 -8.93 -14.82 -4.71
CA LEU A 164 -8.31 -13.53 -4.99
C LEU A 164 -7.24 -13.64 -6.09
N ASP A 165 -6.44 -14.72 -6.10
CA ASP A 165 -5.44 -14.95 -7.15
C ASP A 165 -6.08 -15.19 -8.52
N LYS A 166 -7.15 -16.00 -8.57
CA LYS A 166 -7.93 -16.22 -9.80
C LYS A 166 -8.57 -14.93 -10.30
N TRP A 167 -9.13 -14.14 -9.39
CA TRP A 167 -9.72 -12.84 -9.71
C TRP A 167 -8.67 -11.89 -10.29
N ALA A 168 -7.51 -11.77 -9.65
CA ALA A 168 -6.40 -10.95 -10.13
C ALA A 168 -5.91 -11.35 -11.53
N ALA A 169 -5.91 -12.65 -11.84
CA ALA A 169 -5.57 -13.19 -13.15
C ALA A 169 -6.67 -12.96 -14.23
N SER A 170 -7.91 -12.70 -13.82
CA SER A 170 -9.05 -12.51 -14.72
C SER A 170 -9.22 -11.08 -15.23
N ARG A 171 -8.35 -10.14 -14.84
CA ARG A 171 -8.41 -8.73 -15.26
C ARG A 171 -8.32 -8.59 -16.78
N THR A 172 -9.29 -7.91 -17.36
CA THR A 172 -9.40 -7.63 -18.81
C THR A 172 -9.29 -6.12 -19.07
N GLY A 173 -9.37 -5.69 -20.33
CA GLY A 173 -9.28 -4.28 -20.71
C GLY A 173 -7.93 -3.90 -21.33
N LYS A 174 -7.79 -2.62 -21.69
CA LYS A 174 -6.56 -2.10 -22.31
C LYS A 174 -5.38 -2.14 -21.31
N PRO A 175 -4.13 -2.02 -21.79
CA PRO A 175 -2.96 -2.05 -20.91
C PRO A 175 -3.02 -1.08 -19.73
N ILE A 176 -3.46 0.17 -19.93
CA ILE A 176 -3.52 1.16 -18.85
C ILE A 176 -4.63 0.87 -17.82
N GLU A 177 -5.76 0.32 -18.26
CA GLU A 177 -6.86 -0.09 -17.38
C GLU A 177 -6.40 -1.22 -16.45
N ARG A 178 -5.79 -2.26 -17.02
CA ARG A 178 -5.22 -3.37 -16.24
C ARG A 178 -4.12 -2.92 -15.28
N ALA A 179 -3.27 -1.99 -15.71
CA ALA A 179 -2.23 -1.42 -14.86
C ALA A 179 -2.85 -0.63 -13.69
N GLY A 180 -3.94 0.09 -13.93
CA GLY A 180 -4.70 0.80 -12.91
C GLY A 180 -5.28 -0.15 -11.84
N ASP A 181 -5.86 -1.29 -12.25
CA ASP A 181 -6.34 -2.32 -11.32
C ASP A 181 -5.21 -2.94 -10.48
N ILE A 182 -4.09 -3.27 -11.11
CA ILE A 182 -2.90 -3.82 -10.44
C ILE A 182 -2.37 -2.80 -9.42
N GLN A 183 -2.28 -1.54 -9.81
CA GLN A 183 -1.86 -0.44 -8.94
C GLN A 183 -2.77 -0.31 -7.72
N ARG A 184 -4.10 -0.31 -7.90
CA ARG A 184 -5.06 -0.24 -6.78
C ARG A 184 -4.90 -1.41 -5.81
N ALA A 185 -4.79 -2.63 -6.33
CA ALA A 185 -4.60 -3.82 -5.49
C ALA A 185 -3.26 -3.79 -4.72
N ALA A 186 -2.17 -3.37 -5.38
CA ALA A 186 -0.87 -3.23 -4.73
C ALA A 186 -0.88 -2.12 -3.66
N MET A 187 -1.52 -0.99 -3.95
CA MET A 187 -1.69 0.11 -3.00
C MET A 187 -2.51 -0.32 -1.77
N GLY A 188 -3.65 -0.98 -1.97
CA GLY A 188 -4.47 -1.51 -0.88
C GLY A 188 -3.68 -2.47 0.01
N ARG A 189 -2.85 -3.34 -0.57
CA ARG A 189 -1.94 -4.19 0.20
C ARG A 189 -0.96 -3.36 1.00
N ALA A 190 -0.24 -2.45 0.33
CA ALA A 190 0.79 -1.63 0.93
C ALA A 190 0.26 -0.71 2.04
N MET A 191 -1.04 -0.40 2.06
CA MET A 191 -1.66 0.35 3.16
C MET A 191 -1.66 -0.40 4.50
N LEU A 192 -1.60 -1.73 4.49
CA LEU A 192 -1.60 -2.55 5.71
C LEU A 192 -0.31 -3.36 5.91
N ASP A 193 0.44 -3.62 4.84
CA ASP A 193 1.64 -4.45 4.83
C ASP A 193 2.82 -3.65 4.22
N PRO A 194 3.81 -3.22 5.03
CA PRO A 194 4.95 -2.44 4.53
C PRO A 194 5.80 -3.21 3.51
N ASP A 195 5.78 -4.54 3.52
CA ASP A 195 6.52 -5.36 2.56
C ASP A 195 5.94 -5.19 1.13
N GLY A 196 4.71 -4.69 1.02
CA GLY A 196 4.07 -4.35 -0.25
C GLY A 196 4.47 -3.00 -0.84
N ILE A 197 5.22 -2.15 -0.12
CA ILE A 197 5.52 -0.77 -0.56
C ILE A 197 6.27 -0.77 -1.90
N ASP A 198 7.32 -1.59 -2.05
CA ASP A 198 8.11 -1.61 -3.28
C ASP A 198 7.28 -2.04 -4.50
N GLU A 199 6.38 -3.01 -4.30
CA GLU A 199 5.43 -3.45 -5.33
C GLU A 199 4.45 -2.32 -5.69
N ALA A 200 3.91 -1.61 -4.69
CA ALA A 200 2.99 -0.50 -4.89
C ALA A 200 3.65 0.69 -5.61
N VAL A 201 4.88 1.05 -5.26
CA VAL A 201 5.65 2.09 -5.96
C VAL A 201 5.93 1.68 -7.40
N ARG A 202 6.40 0.45 -7.62
CA ARG A 202 6.69 -0.08 -8.97
C ARG A 202 5.44 -0.10 -9.86
N THR A 203 4.34 -0.67 -9.37
CA THR A 203 3.08 -0.76 -10.14
C THR A 203 2.46 0.62 -10.41
N THR A 204 2.63 1.58 -9.49
CA THR A 204 2.25 2.98 -9.73
C THR A 204 3.13 3.60 -10.81
N GLY A 205 4.44 3.34 -10.80
CA GLY A 205 5.36 3.77 -11.85
C GLY A 205 5.01 3.23 -13.23
N ASP A 206 4.76 1.93 -13.35
CA ASP A 206 4.34 1.28 -14.61
C ASP A 206 3.06 1.93 -15.18
N TRP A 207 2.11 2.23 -14.30
CA TRP A 207 0.84 2.86 -14.67
C TRP A 207 1.01 4.34 -15.10
N ILE A 208 1.90 5.10 -14.44
CA ILE A 208 2.30 6.45 -14.86
C ILE A 208 2.95 6.41 -16.25
N ASP A 209 3.86 5.47 -16.49
CA ASP A 209 4.56 5.37 -17.78
C ASP A 209 3.59 5.08 -18.94
N LEU A 210 2.58 4.24 -18.71
CA LEU A 210 1.51 4.03 -19.68
C LEU A 210 0.68 5.30 -19.92
N GLY A 211 0.38 6.08 -18.87
CA GLY A 211 -0.27 7.38 -19.00
C GLY A 211 0.53 8.37 -19.84
N ILE A 212 1.83 8.45 -19.61
CA ILE A 212 2.74 9.31 -20.38
C ILE A 212 2.79 8.86 -21.85
N ALA A 213 2.96 7.55 -22.09
CA ALA A 213 2.99 6.99 -23.44
C ALA A 213 1.70 7.27 -24.21
N ALA A 214 0.55 7.11 -23.57
CA ALA A 214 -0.74 7.39 -24.18
C ALA A 214 -0.93 8.89 -24.50
N ASN A 215 -0.51 9.79 -23.61
CA ASN A 215 -0.55 11.23 -23.86
C ASN A 215 0.37 11.65 -25.04
N VAL A 216 1.56 11.05 -25.15
CA VAL A 216 2.46 11.27 -26.30
C VAL A 216 1.81 10.75 -27.59
N SER A 217 1.24 9.56 -27.58
CA SER A 217 0.55 8.97 -28.74
C SER A 217 -0.62 9.84 -29.21
N TYR A 218 -1.43 10.37 -28.29
CA TYR A 218 -2.52 11.30 -28.62
C TYR A 218 -2.00 12.56 -29.31
N ARG A 219 -0.93 13.18 -28.79
CA ARG A 219 -0.33 14.38 -29.39
C ARG A 219 0.22 14.14 -30.80
N GLN A 220 0.73 12.94 -31.08
CA GLN A 220 1.29 12.59 -32.39
C GLN A 220 0.22 12.21 -33.42
N THR A 221 -0.82 11.49 -32.99
CA THR A 221 -1.81 10.88 -33.91
C THR A 221 -3.13 11.64 -33.98
N GLY A 222 -3.42 12.49 -33.00
CA GLY A 222 -4.72 13.14 -32.81
C GLY A 222 -5.87 12.18 -32.43
N LYS A 223 -5.62 10.87 -32.34
CA LYS A 223 -6.64 9.88 -32.03
C LYS A 223 -6.96 9.89 -30.54
N ARG A 224 -8.18 10.31 -30.20
CA ARG A 224 -8.64 10.36 -28.81
C ARG A 224 -8.72 8.95 -28.19
N PRO A 225 -8.26 8.77 -26.93
CA PRO A 225 -8.49 7.54 -26.19
C PRO A 225 -9.99 7.31 -25.94
N GLY A 226 -10.35 6.05 -25.66
CA GLY A 226 -11.71 5.73 -25.19
C GLY A 226 -11.98 6.31 -23.79
N PRO A 227 -13.24 6.40 -23.33
CA PRO A 227 -13.59 7.01 -22.05
C PRO A 227 -12.84 6.41 -20.84
N GLU A 228 -12.78 5.08 -20.76
CA GLU A 228 -12.12 4.36 -19.66
C GLU A 228 -10.61 4.58 -19.68
N GLU A 229 -10.01 4.53 -20.87
CA GLU A 229 -8.59 4.82 -21.10
C GLU A 229 -8.25 6.28 -20.76
N ALA A 230 -9.10 7.23 -21.15
CA ALA A 230 -8.93 8.64 -20.83
C ALA A 230 -8.96 8.90 -19.32
N THR A 231 -9.86 8.21 -18.61
CA THR A 231 -9.98 8.27 -17.15
C THR A 231 -8.71 7.76 -16.47
N GLU A 232 -8.20 6.61 -16.89
CA GLU A 232 -6.96 6.05 -16.32
C GLU A 232 -5.71 6.87 -16.68
N ILE A 233 -5.65 7.51 -17.86
CA ILE A 233 -4.59 8.47 -18.19
C ILE A 233 -4.65 9.70 -17.28
N ALA A 234 -5.84 10.27 -17.09
CA ALA A 234 -6.02 11.44 -16.23
C ALA A 234 -5.65 11.12 -14.79
N ARG A 235 -6.11 9.97 -14.27
CA ARG A 235 -5.81 9.50 -12.91
C ARG A 235 -4.30 9.24 -12.75
N SER A 236 -3.63 8.59 -13.70
CA SER A 236 -2.20 8.26 -13.57
C SER A 236 -1.30 9.48 -13.54
N LEU A 237 -1.56 10.43 -14.43
CA LEU A 237 -0.79 11.67 -14.52
C LEU A 237 -1.16 12.66 -13.42
N GLY A 238 -2.42 12.70 -13.01
CA GLY A 238 -2.92 13.66 -12.01
C GLY A 238 -2.68 13.24 -10.56
N THR A 239 -2.62 11.94 -10.27
CA THR A 239 -2.58 11.43 -8.89
C THR A 239 -1.44 10.47 -8.59
N GLY A 240 -0.77 9.92 -9.60
CA GLY A 240 0.25 8.88 -9.40
C GLY A 240 1.41 9.35 -8.51
N GLY A 241 1.90 10.57 -8.73
CA GLY A 241 2.98 11.16 -7.92
C GLY A 241 2.60 11.33 -6.45
N VAL A 242 1.49 12.00 -6.18
CA VAL A 242 1.02 12.23 -4.80
C VAL A 242 0.60 10.94 -4.10
N THR A 243 0.12 9.93 -4.83
CA THR A 243 -0.19 8.61 -4.28
C THR A 243 1.05 7.93 -3.70
N VAL A 244 2.18 7.98 -4.42
CA VAL A 244 3.47 7.45 -3.91
C VAL A 244 3.92 8.23 -2.69
N VAL A 245 3.87 9.56 -2.74
CA VAL A 245 4.22 10.43 -1.60
C VAL A 245 3.39 10.06 -0.37
N ALA A 246 2.06 10.01 -0.50
CA ALA A 246 1.14 9.70 0.59
C ALA A 246 1.41 8.32 1.21
N LEU A 247 1.67 7.30 0.38
CA LEU A 247 1.96 5.95 0.88
C LEU A 247 3.23 5.94 1.74
N MET A 248 4.27 6.63 1.28
CA MET A 248 5.54 6.71 1.99
C MET A 248 5.40 7.51 3.30
N LEU A 249 4.66 8.62 3.27
CA LEU A 249 4.35 9.43 4.46
C LEU A 249 3.53 8.66 5.50
N ARG A 250 2.57 7.81 5.07
CA ARG A 250 1.79 6.94 5.97
C ARG A 250 2.67 6.09 6.88
N TYR A 251 3.85 5.65 6.42
CA TYR A 251 4.79 4.87 7.24
C TYR A 251 5.81 5.70 8.04
N GLY A 252 5.82 7.03 7.87
CA GLY A 252 6.72 7.93 8.60
C GLY A 252 8.20 7.77 8.23
N ASP A 253 8.52 7.29 7.02
CA ASP A 253 9.91 7.07 6.58
C ASP A 253 10.35 8.16 5.59
N MET A 254 10.60 9.36 6.11
CA MET A 254 10.96 10.51 5.27
C MET A 254 12.24 10.27 4.45
N THR A 255 13.21 9.54 5.01
CA THR A 255 14.48 9.25 4.34
C THR A 255 14.26 8.45 3.06
N GLN A 256 13.38 7.44 3.09
CA GLN A 256 13.10 6.64 1.90
C GLN A 256 12.14 7.32 0.92
N VAL A 257 11.36 8.33 1.33
CA VAL A 257 10.40 9.01 0.44
C VAL A 257 11.11 9.55 -0.81
N LEU A 258 12.16 10.36 -0.64
CA LEU A 258 12.87 10.99 -1.76
C LEU A 258 13.52 9.94 -2.67
N GLU A 259 14.20 8.95 -2.08
CA GLU A 259 14.83 7.87 -2.84
C GLU A 259 13.83 7.09 -3.69
N LYS A 260 12.67 6.72 -3.13
CA LYS A 260 11.64 5.98 -3.86
C LYS A 260 11.00 6.80 -4.96
N ILE A 261 10.82 8.11 -4.75
CA ILE A 261 10.33 9.01 -5.79
C ILE A 261 11.35 9.11 -6.91
N ASP A 262 12.61 9.41 -6.59
CA ASP A 262 13.68 9.63 -7.58
C ASP A 262 13.97 8.40 -8.42
N ASN A 263 13.84 7.21 -7.83
CA ASN A 263 14.05 5.93 -8.51
C ASN A 263 12.79 5.37 -9.19
N SER A 264 11.72 6.15 -9.33
CA SER A 264 10.48 5.72 -9.98
C SER A 264 9.92 6.77 -10.95
N SER A 265 8.97 6.35 -11.78
CA SER A 265 8.28 7.25 -12.71
C SER A 265 7.42 8.30 -12.00
N ALA A 266 7.20 8.17 -10.69
CA ALA A 266 6.55 9.18 -9.86
C ALA A 266 7.29 10.53 -9.91
N ARG A 267 8.62 10.54 -10.00
CA ARG A 267 9.41 11.78 -10.11
C ARG A 267 9.01 12.65 -11.31
N ARG A 268 8.48 12.04 -12.37
CA ARG A 268 8.09 12.70 -13.62
C ARG A 268 6.75 13.44 -13.51
N VAL A 269 5.93 13.09 -12.52
CA VAL A 269 4.55 13.60 -12.37
C VAL A 269 4.28 14.21 -10.98
N VAL A 270 5.18 14.04 -10.01
CA VAL A 270 5.09 14.73 -8.72
C VAL A 270 5.19 16.24 -8.93
N ASP A 271 4.36 16.98 -8.19
CA ASP A 271 4.40 18.44 -8.22
C ASP A 271 5.75 18.96 -7.68
N PRO A 272 6.41 19.91 -8.38
CA PRO A 272 7.70 20.44 -7.96
C PRO A 272 7.71 21.09 -6.58
N ASP A 273 6.64 21.79 -6.20
CA ASP A 273 6.55 22.47 -4.91
C ASP A 273 6.37 21.46 -3.78
N LEU A 274 5.54 20.43 -3.99
CA LEU A 274 5.43 19.31 -3.05
C LEU A 274 6.78 18.59 -2.87
N TYR A 275 7.50 18.34 -3.96
CA TYR A 275 8.83 17.72 -3.91
C TYR A 275 9.84 18.60 -3.16
N ALA A 276 9.82 19.92 -3.36
CA ALA A 276 10.68 20.86 -2.63
C ALA A 276 10.36 20.87 -1.13
N GLN A 277 9.09 20.74 -0.73
CA GLN A 277 8.73 20.60 0.69
C GLN A 277 9.25 19.30 1.30
N LEU A 278 9.21 18.18 0.57
CA LEU A 278 9.81 16.92 1.02
C LEU A 278 11.32 17.07 1.26
N GLN A 279 12.03 17.76 0.36
CA GLN A 279 13.46 18.07 0.54
C GLN A 279 13.72 18.97 1.75
N THR A 280 12.84 19.93 1.99
CA THR A 280 12.93 20.85 3.13
C THR A 280 12.78 20.09 4.44
N VAL A 281 11.79 19.21 4.55
CA VAL A 281 11.60 18.34 5.72
C VAL A 281 12.79 17.41 5.91
N ALA A 282 13.29 16.78 4.85
CA ALA A 282 14.45 15.90 4.93
C ALA A 282 15.73 16.60 5.39
N THR A 283 15.83 17.92 5.21
CA THR A 283 17.00 18.73 5.59
C THR A 283 16.87 19.36 6.97
N ARG A 284 15.71 19.96 7.28
CA ARG A 284 15.50 20.76 8.50
C ARG A 284 14.92 19.95 9.64
N ASP A 285 14.01 19.03 9.32
CA ASP A 285 13.29 18.19 10.27
C ASP A 285 12.70 18.94 11.48
N ASP A 286 12.14 20.13 11.25
CA ASP A 286 11.53 20.99 12.28
C ASP A 286 10.01 21.12 12.12
N ALA A 287 9.30 21.59 13.15
CA ALA A 287 7.83 21.65 13.13
C ALA A 287 7.27 22.50 11.97
N GLU A 288 7.97 23.58 11.60
CA GLU A 288 7.56 24.47 10.51
C GLU A 288 7.63 23.77 9.14
N SER A 289 8.70 23.03 8.88
CA SER A 289 8.85 22.27 7.64
C SER A 289 7.78 21.18 7.49
N TRP A 290 7.44 20.46 8.57
CA TRP A 290 6.35 19.48 8.55
C TRP A 290 4.97 20.11 8.32
N ARG A 291 4.70 21.29 8.91
CA ARG A 291 3.46 22.05 8.64
C ARG A 291 3.39 22.55 7.19
N SER A 292 4.52 22.99 6.64
CA SER A 292 4.62 23.42 5.24
C SER A 292 4.38 22.26 4.28
N LEU A 293 4.90 21.07 4.60
CA LEU A 293 4.59 19.84 3.87
C LEU A 293 3.11 19.48 3.95
N PHE A 294 2.48 19.61 5.11
CA PHE A 294 1.03 19.40 5.26
C PHE A 294 0.24 20.32 4.32
N ALA A 295 0.55 21.63 4.33
CA ALA A 295 -0.12 22.61 3.49
C ALA A 295 0.08 22.34 1.99
N ALA A 296 1.30 21.98 1.58
CA ALA A 296 1.56 21.59 0.19
C ALA A 296 0.80 20.33 -0.22
N LEU A 297 0.69 19.34 0.69
CA LEU A 297 -0.08 18.13 0.43
C LEU A 297 -1.59 18.42 0.32
N ASP A 298 -2.13 19.31 1.17
CA ASP A 298 -3.52 19.80 1.09
C ASP A 298 -3.81 20.50 -0.24
N GLU A 299 -2.99 21.47 -0.62
CA GLU A 299 -3.13 22.19 -1.89
C GLU A 299 -3.14 21.24 -3.09
N GLN A 300 -2.23 20.25 -3.11
CA GLN A 300 -2.12 19.31 -4.23
C GLN A 300 -3.30 18.35 -4.38
N THR A 301 -4.01 18.08 -3.28
CA THR A 301 -5.16 17.17 -3.30
C THR A 301 -6.49 17.87 -3.13
N HIS A 302 -6.50 19.20 -2.99
CA HIS A 302 -7.71 19.99 -2.90
C HIS A 302 -8.64 19.73 -4.09
N GLY A 303 -9.88 19.29 -3.80
CA GLY A 303 -10.86 18.92 -4.83
C GLY A 303 -10.52 17.66 -5.65
N ARG A 304 -9.47 16.92 -5.26
CA ARG A 304 -9.00 15.68 -5.92
C ARG A 304 -9.07 14.46 -5.01
N LEU A 305 -9.77 14.53 -3.89
CA LEU A 305 -9.99 13.39 -3.00
C LEU A 305 -11.20 12.58 -3.45
N GLY A 306 -11.01 11.26 -3.60
CA GLY A 306 -12.07 10.33 -4.00
C GLY A 306 -12.55 10.51 -5.44
N GLY A 307 -13.69 9.88 -5.74
CA GLY A 307 -14.21 9.81 -7.11
C GLY A 307 -13.36 8.92 -8.04
N GLU A 308 -13.65 8.97 -9.34
CA GLU A 308 -13.01 8.07 -10.32
C GLU A 308 -11.58 8.48 -10.67
N ILE A 309 -11.26 9.77 -10.57
CA ILE A 309 -9.95 10.34 -10.98
C ILE A 309 -9.09 10.82 -9.81
N GLY A 310 -9.65 10.85 -8.60
CA GLY A 310 -8.97 11.40 -7.43
C GLY A 310 -8.07 10.40 -6.70
N VAL A 311 -7.38 10.92 -5.69
CA VAL A 311 -6.55 10.14 -4.77
C VAL A 311 -7.45 9.39 -3.80
N ASP A 312 -7.04 8.19 -3.38
CA ASP A 312 -7.73 7.43 -2.34
C ASP A 312 -7.79 8.25 -1.04
N THR A 313 -9.01 8.50 -0.55
CA THR A 313 -9.24 9.37 0.61
C THR A 313 -8.59 8.81 1.87
N GLU A 314 -8.65 7.49 2.07
CA GLU A 314 -8.11 6.85 3.27
C GLU A 314 -6.57 6.87 3.30
N LEU A 315 -5.94 6.67 2.14
CA LEU A 315 -4.50 6.87 1.97
C LEU A 315 -4.07 8.29 2.33
N MET A 316 -4.81 9.29 1.85
CA MET A 316 -4.49 10.68 2.12
C MET A 316 -4.70 11.05 3.58
N GLU A 317 -5.79 10.61 4.20
CA GLU A 317 -6.05 10.80 5.63
C GLU A 317 -4.93 10.20 6.49
N ALA A 318 -4.45 8.99 6.14
CA ALA A 318 -3.33 8.37 6.83
C ALA A 318 -2.02 9.16 6.66
N ALA A 319 -1.76 9.69 5.47
CA ALA A 319 -0.60 10.54 5.21
C ALA A 319 -0.65 11.86 5.99
N TYR A 320 -1.81 12.55 5.96
CA TYR A 320 -2.04 13.78 6.73
C TYR A 320 -1.85 13.56 8.22
N PHE A 321 -2.41 12.47 8.74
CA PHE A 321 -2.27 12.13 10.14
C PHE A 321 -0.79 11.92 10.51
N SER A 322 -0.03 11.19 9.69
CA SER A 322 1.41 11.01 9.91
C SER A 322 2.19 12.32 9.87
N VAL A 323 1.94 13.19 8.89
CA VAL A 323 2.60 14.51 8.79
C VAL A 323 2.25 15.40 9.99
N ALA A 324 0.99 15.44 10.40
CA ALA A 324 0.53 16.20 11.55
C ALA A 324 1.15 15.68 12.87
N MET A 325 1.26 14.35 13.03
CA MET A 325 1.95 13.76 14.18
C MET A 325 3.42 14.19 14.24
N GLU A 326 4.13 14.17 13.11
CA GLU A 326 5.54 14.59 13.07
C GLU A 326 5.72 16.08 13.38
N ALA A 327 4.81 16.94 12.90
CA ALA A 327 4.80 18.35 13.29
C ALA A 327 4.57 18.52 14.81
N TYR A 328 3.60 17.80 15.38
CA TYR A 328 3.29 17.85 16.82
C TYR A 328 4.45 17.37 17.69
N ARG A 329 5.14 16.29 17.30
CA ARG A 329 6.30 15.75 18.05
C ARG A 329 7.44 16.76 18.19
N ARG A 330 7.61 17.65 17.21
CA ARG A 330 8.67 18.66 17.18
C ARG A 330 8.29 19.93 17.92
N ASP A 331 7.00 20.23 18.01
CA ASP A 331 6.48 21.37 18.76
C ASP A 331 5.10 21.05 19.35
N PRO A 332 5.06 20.41 20.53
CA PRO A 332 3.81 20.03 21.19
C PRO A 332 3.01 21.22 21.73
N SER A 333 3.65 22.38 21.88
CA SER A 333 3.04 23.59 22.46
C SER A 333 2.08 24.27 21.49
N HIS A 334 2.28 24.03 20.20
CA HIS A 334 1.51 24.59 19.12
C HIS A 334 0.50 23.56 18.64
N VAL A 335 -0.57 23.42 19.41
CA VAL A 335 -1.77 22.71 18.97
C VAL A 335 -2.54 23.66 18.05
N ALA A 336 -2.76 23.22 16.81
CA ALA A 336 -3.55 23.94 15.80
C ALA A 336 -4.92 24.37 16.33
#